data_AF-A0AAV2NXL7-F1
#
_entry.id   AF-A0AAV2NXL7-F1
#
_cell.length_a   1.000
_cell.length_b   1.000
_cell.length_c   1.000
_cell.angle_alpha   90.00
_cell.angle_beta   90.00
_cell.angle_gamma   90.00
#
_symmetry.space_group_name_H-M   'P 1'
#
loop_
_entity.id
_entity.type
_entity.pdbx_description
1 polymer ?
#
loop_
_entity_poly.entity_id
_entity_poly.type
_entity_poly.pdbx_seq_one_letter_code
_entity_poly.pdbx_strand_id
1 'polypeptide(L)'
;MDSVTGIIYAICRGFVDSWKGAVVLFYMDKQINEKLDLNSPIRAEHRKRDLAMQNSFRHNNQQRKSMVMRRTLQCCALNGGVFWASIAIFEYGLLPFVKYLLTIIFGHSPGMALIVWSWIQPFLSLTFGTIWVLPLFLLSKIVNSLWFQDIADSAYRYRQGRPLLLSSVSRLIADTLFSVLVQALFLGQGMLVSKVPLPLLGEILALVHMCLLYALYAFEYKWFNMGWELHKRLTFIEGNWPYFLGFGMPLAVLTQLPSSYVTSGCVFSILFPLFIISGNEAEPVTGACDIQLKLFSPVIAIANTLFNKTIGRANRR
;
A
#
# COMPACT_ATOMS: atom_id res chain seq x y z
N MET A 1 -5.58 -20.36 28.37
CA MET A 1 -6.98 -20.16 27.91
C MET A 1 -6.98 -18.88 27.11
N ASP A 2 -7.04 -19.00 25.79
CA ASP A 2 -7.26 -17.86 24.91
C ASP A 2 -8.54 -17.16 25.36
N SER A 3 -8.42 -15.97 25.95
CA SER A 3 -9.61 -15.17 26.25
C SER A 3 -10.06 -14.57 24.92
N VAL A 4 -11.28 -14.88 24.47
CA VAL A 4 -11.92 -14.25 23.31
C VAL A 4 -11.80 -12.71 23.38
N THR A 5 -11.84 -12.16 24.60
CA THR A 5 -11.59 -10.75 24.88
C THR A 5 -10.20 -10.28 24.42
N GLY A 6 -9.16 -11.09 24.62
CA GLY A 6 -7.80 -10.79 24.17
C GLY A 6 -7.66 -10.75 22.64
N ILE A 7 -8.31 -11.69 21.94
CA ILE A 7 -8.36 -11.71 20.47
C ILE A 7 -9.07 -10.47 19.94
N ILE A 8 -10.26 -10.16 20.46
CA ILE A 8 -11.03 -8.97 20.07
C ILE A 8 -10.23 -7.70 20.35
N TYR A 9 -9.62 -7.59 21.54
CA TYR A 9 -8.78 -6.45 21.89
C TYR A 9 -7.62 -6.26 20.91
N ALA A 10 -6.93 -7.34 20.53
CA ALA A 10 -5.83 -7.28 19.57
C ALA A 10 -6.31 -6.82 18.18
N ILE A 11 -7.45 -7.33 17.70
CA ILE A 11 -8.08 -6.89 16.44
C ILE A 11 -8.42 -5.40 16.51
N CYS A 12 -9.13 -4.96 17.55
CA CYS A 12 -9.50 -3.56 17.72
C CYS A 12 -8.26 -2.66 17.82
N ARG A 13 -7.23 -3.09 18.54
CA ARG A 13 -5.99 -2.33 18.66
C ARG A 13 -5.26 -2.23 17.32
N GLY A 14 -5.21 -3.30 16.55
CA GLY A 14 -4.67 -3.29 15.19
C GLY A 14 -5.41 -2.30 14.29
N PHE A 15 -6.73 -2.31 14.32
CA PHE A 15 -7.59 -1.40 13.55
C PHE A 15 -7.35 0.07 13.94
N VAL A 16 -7.25 0.37 15.24
CA VAL A 16 -6.94 1.73 15.72
C VAL A 16 -5.55 2.17 15.26
N ASP A 17 -4.57 1.27 15.36
CA ASP A 17 -3.18 1.56 15.00
C ASP A 17 -3.00 1.80 13.50
N SER A 18 -3.85 1.20 12.64
CA SER A 18 -3.80 1.45 11.20
C SER A 18 -4.16 2.89 10.81
N TRP A 19 -4.89 3.62 11.67
CA TRP A 19 -5.26 5.02 11.46
C TRP A 19 -4.26 6.02 12.06
N LYS A 20 -3.32 5.57 12.91
CA LYS A 20 -2.35 6.45 13.56
C LYS A 20 -1.49 7.23 12.56
N GLY A 21 -1.11 6.63 11.44
CA GLY A 21 -0.31 7.27 10.40
C GLY A 21 -0.98 8.48 9.78
N ALA A 22 -2.31 8.47 9.63
CA ALA A 22 -3.07 9.64 9.19
C ALA A 22 -3.00 10.75 10.25
N VAL A 23 -3.24 10.42 11.52
CA VAL A 23 -3.16 11.39 12.64
C VAL A 23 -1.76 12.00 12.77
N VAL A 24 -0.73 11.16 12.66
CA VAL A 24 0.67 11.57 12.70
C VAL A 24 0.99 12.51 11.54
N LEU A 25 0.54 12.20 10.31
CA LEU A 25 0.71 13.08 9.16
C LEU A 25 0.07 14.47 9.38
N PHE A 26 -1.18 14.51 9.86
CA PHE A 26 -1.88 15.77 10.16
C PHE A 26 -1.21 16.58 11.27
N TYR A 27 -0.77 15.91 12.34
CA TYR A 27 -0.06 16.56 13.43
C TYR A 27 1.31 17.09 12.97
N MET A 28 1.99 16.35 12.08
CA MET A 28 3.25 16.78 11.49
C MET A 28 3.10 18.02 10.61
N ASP A 29 2.01 18.13 9.84
CA ASP A 29 1.71 19.31 9.02
C ASP A 29 1.46 20.56 9.89
N LYS A 30 0.65 20.41 10.94
CA LYS A 30 0.38 21.47 11.90
C LYS A 30 1.66 22.01 12.55
N GLN A 31 2.57 21.12 12.97
CA GLN A 31 3.88 21.53 13.53
C GLN A 31 4.78 22.26 12.52
N ILE A 32 4.68 21.94 11.22
CA ILE A 32 5.44 22.63 10.18
C ILE A 32 4.90 24.05 9.99
N ASN A 33 3.59 24.20 9.88
CA ASN A 33 2.93 25.50 9.69
C ASN A 33 3.13 26.42 10.89
N GLU A 34 2.93 25.93 12.13
CA GLU A 34 3.15 26.73 13.34
C GLU A 34 4.60 27.24 13.46
N LYS A 35 5.58 26.46 12.98
CA LYS A 35 6.99 26.87 12.98
C LYS A 35 7.35 27.83 11.84
N LEU A 36 6.66 27.77 10.71
CA LEU A 36 6.80 28.76 9.64
C LEU A 36 6.28 30.12 10.12
N ASP A 37 5.19 30.13 10.88
CA ASP A 37 4.63 31.34 11.50
C ASP A 37 5.53 31.87 12.64
N LEU A 38 6.05 30.99 13.49
CA LEU A 38 6.97 31.37 14.59
C LEU A 38 8.34 31.87 14.09
N ASN A 39 8.78 31.48 12.89
CA ASN A 39 10.02 31.94 12.28
C ASN A 39 9.85 33.23 11.45
N SER A 40 8.73 33.95 11.58
CA SER A 40 8.65 35.35 11.13
C SER A 40 9.71 36.20 11.87
N PRO A 41 10.28 37.25 11.25
CA PRO A 41 11.62 37.73 11.57
C PRO A 41 11.62 38.67 12.77
N ILE A 42 11.29 38.20 13.97
CA ILE A 42 11.50 38.97 15.19
C ILE A 42 12.00 38.05 16.31
N ARG A 43 13.27 38.26 16.67
CA ARG A 43 14.07 37.68 17.77
C ARG A 43 14.58 36.24 17.57
N ALA A 44 15.89 36.14 17.38
CA ALA A 44 16.76 35.66 18.46
C ALA A 44 18.24 35.79 18.07
N GLU A 45 18.86 36.88 18.52
CA GLU A 45 20.30 36.93 18.73
C GLU A 45 20.61 36.29 20.10
N HIS A 46 21.71 35.53 20.17
CA HIS A 46 22.31 34.89 21.36
C HIS A 46 21.79 33.52 21.86
N ARG A 47 22.27 32.45 21.20
CA ARG A 47 23.07 31.35 21.82
C ARG A 47 23.63 30.47 20.68
N LYS A 48 24.91 30.63 20.32
CA LYS A 48 25.38 30.29 18.95
C LYS A 48 26.16 28.99 18.75
N ARG A 49 26.26 28.05 19.71
CA ARG A 49 27.00 26.79 19.48
C ARG A 49 26.23 25.50 19.75
N ASP A 50 25.51 25.37 20.85
CA ASP A 50 24.66 24.17 21.07
C ASP A 50 23.38 24.18 20.23
N LEU A 51 22.82 25.37 19.98
CA LEU A 51 21.67 25.55 19.09
C LEU A 51 22.02 25.27 17.63
N ALA A 52 23.27 25.36 17.18
CA ALA A 52 23.61 25.12 15.78
C ALA A 52 23.46 23.63 15.41
N MET A 53 23.92 22.73 16.29
CA MET A 53 23.76 21.28 16.10
C MET A 53 22.29 20.88 16.32
N GLN A 54 21.62 21.45 17.32
CA GLN A 54 20.21 21.17 17.60
C GLN A 54 19.26 21.74 16.53
N ASN A 55 19.57 22.92 15.96
CA ASN A 55 18.84 23.51 14.84
C ASN A 55 19.15 22.79 13.53
N SER A 56 20.39 22.34 13.30
CA SER A 56 20.70 21.50 12.13
C SER A 56 19.94 20.17 12.19
N PHE A 57 19.91 19.49 13.33
CA PHE A 57 19.12 18.29 13.53
C PHE A 57 17.62 18.54 13.39
N ARG A 58 17.10 19.63 13.98
CA ARG A 58 15.68 20.02 13.88
C ARG A 58 15.30 20.41 12.46
N HIS A 59 16.14 21.16 11.75
CA HIS A 59 15.91 21.59 10.37
C HIS A 59 15.97 20.40 9.41
N ASN A 60 16.94 19.50 9.57
CA ASN A 60 17.04 18.29 8.76
C ASN A 60 15.85 17.34 9.01
N ASN A 61 15.39 17.20 10.26
CA ASN A 61 14.16 16.49 10.57
C ASN A 61 12.94 17.19 9.96
N GLN A 62 12.83 18.52 10.02
CA GLN A 62 11.69 19.26 9.49
C GLN A 62 11.62 19.21 7.95
N GLN A 63 12.75 19.34 7.27
CA GLN A 63 12.87 19.20 5.82
C GLN A 63 12.47 17.79 5.36
N ARG A 64 12.85 16.75 6.12
CA ARG A 64 12.44 15.36 5.86
C ARG A 64 10.94 15.13 6.13
N LYS A 65 10.38 15.72 7.20
CA LYS A 65 8.93 15.66 7.48
C LYS A 65 8.12 16.25 6.32
N SER A 66 8.53 17.41 5.81
CA SER A 66 7.92 18.05 4.63
C SER A 66 8.04 17.16 3.38
N MET A 67 9.15 16.44 3.22
CA MET A 67 9.35 15.51 2.11
C MET A 67 8.37 14.32 2.15
N VAL A 68 8.16 13.69 3.31
CA VAL A 68 7.19 12.59 3.50
C VAL A 68 5.78 13.03 3.14
N MET A 69 5.38 14.21 3.61
CA MET A 69 4.06 14.77 3.32
C MET A 69 3.91 15.10 1.83
N ARG A 70 4.90 15.77 1.24
CA ARG A 70 4.88 16.11 -0.20
C ARG A 70 4.78 14.87 -1.07
N ARG A 71 5.51 13.80 -0.73
CA ARG A 71 5.47 12.51 -1.45
C ARG A 71 4.13 11.80 -1.30
N THR A 72 3.55 11.84 -0.09
CA THR A 72 2.19 11.32 0.15
C THR A 72 1.17 12.09 -0.68
N LEU A 73 1.23 13.43 -0.69
CA LEU A 73 0.37 14.28 -1.51
C LEU A 73 0.57 14.07 -3.01
N GLN A 74 1.80 13.88 -3.48
CA GLN A 74 2.10 13.55 -4.87
C GLN A 74 1.50 12.19 -5.27
N CYS A 75 1.59 11.19 -4.39
CA CYS A 75 0.94 9.90 -4.58
C CYS A 75 -0.58 10.05 -4.69
N CYS A 76 -1.20 10.80 -3.78
CA CYS A 76 -2.63 11.08 -3.81
C CYS A 76 -3.05 11.86 -5.06
N ALA A 77 -2.29 12.88 -5.46
CA ALA A 77 -2.59 13.71 -6.62
C ALA A 77 -2.46 12.93 -7.94
N LEU A 78 -1.45 12.07 -8.06
CA LEU A 78 -1.25 11.26 -9.27
C LEU A 78 -2.29 10.14 -9.39
N ASN A 79 -2.53 9.39 -8.31
CA ASN A 79 -3.47 8.25 -8.31
C ASN A 79 -4.94 8.67 -8.23
N GLY A 80 -5.26 9.64 -7.37
CA GLY A 80 -6.64 10.12 -7.16
C GLY A 80 -7.02 11.28 -8.07
N GLY A 81 -6.08 12.18 -8.37
CA GLY A 81 -6.31 13.32 -9.25
C GLY A 81 -6.21 12.91 -10.72
N VAL A 82 -5.00 12.78 -11.24
CA VAL A 82 -4.76 12.59 -12.68
C VAL A 82 -5.49 11.36 -13.21
N PHE A 83 -5.39 10.25 -12.50
CA PHE A 83 -5.89 8.99 -13.01
C PHE A 83 -7.41 8.86 -12.91
N TRP A 84 -7.98 9.12 -11.73
CA TRP A 84 -9.43 9.08 -11.53
C TRP A 84 -10.16 10.17 -12.33
N ALA A 85 -9.58 11.38 -12.45
CA ALA A 85 -10.12 12.41 -13.32
C ALA A 85 -10.07 12.00 -14.80
N SER A 86 -9.00 11.34 -15.26
CA SER A 86 -8.94 10.87 -16.65
C SER A 86 -10.02 9.85 -16.99
N ILE A 87 -10.31 8.92 -16.06
CA ILE A 87 -11.40 7.95 -16.20
C ILE A 87 -12.75 8.67 -16.17
N ALA A 88 -12.96 9.59 -15.24
CA ALA A 88 -14.22 10.34 -15.14
C ALA A 88 -14.49 11.20 -16.38
N ILE A 89 -13.48 11.89 -16.92
CA ILE A 89 -13.59 12.66 -18.16
C ILE A 89 -13.92 11.74 -19.34
N PHE A 90 -13.31 10.55 -19.40
CA PHE A 90 -13.59 9.59 -20.47
C PHE A 90 -15.03 9.06 -20.39
N GLU A 91 -15.45 8.56 -19.23
CA GLU A 91 -16.75 7.91 -19.01
C GLU A 91 -17.92 8.90 -19.04
N TYR A 92 -17.78 10.05 -18.37
CA TYR A 92 -18.87 11.02 -18.20
C TYR A 92 -18.78 12.22 -19.14
N GLY A 93 -17.64 12.41 -19.83
CA GLY A 93 -17.45 13.49 -20.79
C GLY A 93 -17.37 12.97 -22.23
N LEU A 94 -16.30 12.23 -22.54
CA LEU A 94 -15.98 11.83 -23.92
C LEU A 94 -17.01 10.85 -24.50
N LEU A 95 -17.32 9.76 -23.80
CA LEU A 95 -18.30 8.77 -24.27
C LEU A 95 -19.69 9.38 -24.53
N PRO A 96 -20.31 10.14 -23.60
CA PRO A 96 -21.61 10.74 -23.86
C PRO A 96 -21.54 11.82 -24.95
N PHE A 97 -20.43 12.57 -25.06
CA PHE A 97 -20.23 13.52 -26.15
C PHE A 97 -20.18 12.84 -27.52
N VAL A 98 -19.40 11.76 -27.66
CA VAL A 98 -19.34 10.98 -28.91
C VAL A 98 -20.72 10.38 -29.23
N LYS A 99 -21.42 9.84 -28.23
CA LYS A 99 -22.78 9.33 -28.40
C LYS A 99 -23.75 10.42 -28.88
N TYR A 100 -23.66 11.62 -28.31
CA TYR A 100 -24.46 12.77 -28.71
C TYR A 100 -24.16 13.18 -30.17
N LEU A 101 -22.89 13.23 -30.58
CA LEU A 101 -22.53 13.50 -31.97
C LEU A 101 -23.11 12.45 -32.93
N LEU A 102 -23.06 11.16 -32.57
CA LEU A 102 -23.67 10.10 -33.38
C LEU A 102 -25.18 10.29 -33.51
N THR A 103 -25.87 10.74 -32.46
CA THR A 103 -27.32 11.04 -32.55
C THR A 103 -27.63 12.23 -33.46
N ILE A 104 -26.74 13.22 -33.56
CA ILE A 104 -26.90 14.33 -34.51
C ILE A 104 -26.69 13.83 -35.95
N ILE A 105 -25.61 13.09 -36.20
CA ILE A 105 -25.22 12.65 -37.54
C ILE A 105 -26.23 11.63 -38.11
N PHE A 106 -26.65 10.67 -37.28
CA PHE A 106 -27.56 9.58 -37.67
C PHE A 106 -28.99 9.80 -37.16
N GLY A 107 -29.39 11.04 -36.87
CA GLY A 107 -30.71 11.37 -36.31
C GLY A 107 -31.90 10.91 -37.18
N HIS A 108 -31.68 10.77 -38.49
CA HIS A 108 -32.67 10.26 -39.45
C HIS A 108 -32.80 8.73 -39.45
N SER A 109 -31.85 8.00 -38.85
CA SER A 109 -31.80 6.53 -38.80
C SER A 109 -31.33 6.04 -37.42
N PRO A 110 -32.22 6.07 -36.41
CA PRO A 110 -31.87 5.75 -35.03
C PRO A 110 -31.29 4.33 -34.86
N GLY A 111 -31.70 3.37 -35.68
CA GLY A 111 -31.13 2.03 -35.71
C GLY A 111 -29.65 2.02 -36.11
N MET A 112 -29.24 2.86 -37.07
CA MET A 112 -27.84 2.95 -37.50
C MET A 112 -26.96 3.59 -36.41
N ALA A 113 -27.47 4.62 -35.73
CA ALA A 113 -26.77 5.26 -34.61
C ALA A 113 -26.45 4.26 -33.49
N LEU A 114 -27.41 3.40 -33.15
CA LEU A 114 -27.24 2.35 -32.12
C LEU A 114 -26.23 1.29 -32.55
N ILE A 115 -26.29 0.83 -33.79
CA ILE A 115 -25.32 -0.14 -34.32
C ILE A 115 -23.92 0.45 -34.27
N VAL A 116 -23.71 1.66 -34.80
CA VAL A 116 -22.39 2.32 -34.81
C VAL A 116 -21.87 2.52 -33.39
N TRP A 117 -22.72 2.97 -32.45
CA TRP A 117 -22.35 3.12 -31.04
C TRP A 117 -21.91 1.79 -30.40
N SER A 118 -22.58 0.68 -30.72
CA SER A 118 -22.25 -0.64 -30.16
C SER A 118 -20.85 -1.14 -30.53
N TRP A 119 -20.26 -0.63 -31.62
CA TRP A 119 -18.88 -0.90 -32.02
C TRP A 119 -17.90 0.15 -31.51
N ILE A 120 -18.27 1.43 -31.59
CA ILE A 120 -17.39 2.54 -31.19
C ILE A 120 -17.11 2.54 -29.69
N GLN A 121 -18.14 2.33 -28.85
CA GLN A 121 -17.98 2.37 -27.40
C GLN A 121 -16.97 1.33 -26.87
N PRO A 122 -17.07 0.03 -27.19
CA PRO A 122 -16.07 -0.94 -26.73
C PRO A 122 -14.69 -0.69 -27.34
N PHE A 123 -14.60 -0.25 -28.61
CA PHE A 123 -13.31 0.08 -29.23
C PHE A 123 -12.61 1.23 -28.52
N LEU A 124 -13.30 2.36 -28.31
CA LEU A 124 -12.76 3.51 -27.57
C LEU A 124 -12.37 3.13 -26.14
N SER A 125 -13.21 2.34 -25.46
CA SER A 125 -12.94 1.90 -24.08
C SER A 125 -11.70 1.00 -24.02
N LEU A 126 -11.53 0.09 -24.98
CA LEU A 126 -10.36 -0.77 -25.09
C LEU A 126 -9.09 0.04 -25.38
N THR A 127 -9.14 0.97 -26.34
CA THR A 127 -8.01 1.82 -26.69
C THR A 127 -7.60 2.70 -25.52
N PHE A 128 -8.56 3.38 -24.87
CA PHE A 128 -8.29 4.20 -23.69
C PHE A 128 -7.73 3.37 -22.54
N GLY A 129 -8.34 2.22 -22.25
CA GLY A 129 -7.88 1.28 -21.23
C GLY A 129 -6.45 0.80 -21.46
N THR A 130 -6.10 0.45 -22.69
CA THR A 130 -4.83 -0.19 -23.02
C THR A 130 -3.69 0.80 -23.23
N ILE A 131 -3.95 1.92 -23.90
CA ILE A 131 -2.90 2.89 -24.29
C ILE A 131 -2.71 3.96 -23.19
N TRP A 132 -3.75 4.29 -22.44
CA TRP A 132 -3.69 5.36 -21.43
C TRP A 132 -3.72 4.82 -20.01
N VAL A 133 -4.77 4.09 -19.65
CA VAL A 133 -5.01 3.66 -18.26
C VAL A 133 -3.93 2.67 -17.81
N LEU A 134 -3.69 1.60 -18.58
CA LEU A 134 -2.75 0.55 -18.19
C LEU A 134 -1.30 1.06 -18.03
N PRO A 135 -0.70 1.80 -18.97
CA PRO A 135 0.68 2.29 -18.81
C PRO A 135 0.82 3.27 -17.65
N LEU A 136 -0.13 4.18 -17.48
CA LEU A 136 -0.10 5.16 -16.38
C LEU A 136 -0.29 4.44 -15.03
N PHE A 137 -1.11 3.41 -14.94
CA PHE A 137 -1.21 2.56 -13.75
C PHE A 137 0.11 1.88 -13.39
N LEU A 138 0.80 1.29 -14.39
CA LEU A 138 2.08 0.62 -14.18
C LEU A 138 3.17 1.61 -13.75
N LEU A 139 3.27 2.76 -14.42
CA LEU A 139 4.19 3.82 -14.05
C LEU A 139 3.91 4.34 -12.64
N SER A 140 2.63 4.54 -12.30
CA SER A 140 2.23 4.95 -10.96
C SER A 140 2.69 3.94 -9.92
N LYS A 141 2.51 2.63 -10.13
CA LYS A 141 3.00 1.60 -9.20
C LYS A 141 4.50 1.69 -8.94
N ILE A 142 5.30 1.92 -9.98
CA ILE A 142 6.77 2.04 -9.85
C ILE A 142 7.12 3.28 -9.03
N VAL A 143 6.56 4.43 -9.39
CA VAL A 143 6.84 5.71 -8.73
C VAL A 143 6.35 5.68 -7.27
N ASN A 144 5.16 5.14 -7.03
CA ASN A 144 4.60 4.95 -5.70
C ASN A 144 5.51 4.07 -4.85
N SER A 145 6.04 2.96 -5.38
CA SER A 145 6.96 2.09 -4.64
C SER A 145 8.23 2.83 -4.17
N LEU A 146 8.81 3.67 -5.05
CA LEU A 146 9.95 4.50 -4.68
C LEU A 146 9.60 5.50 -3.57
N TRP A 147 8.46 6.18 -3.70
CA TRP A 147 7.97 7.11 -2.67
C TRP A 147 7.63 6.41 -1.35
N PHE A 148 7.10 5.19 -1.40
CA PHE A 148 6.77 4.38 -0.23
C PHE A 148 8.02 4.02 0.56
N GLN A 149 9.08 3.59 -0.11
CA GLN A 149 10.37 3.30 0.52
C GLN A 149 10.93 4.53 1.23
N ASP A 150 10.94 5.64 0.52
CA ASP A 150 11.36 6.95 0.99
C ASP A 150 10.58 7.44 2.24
N ILE A 151 9.26 7.24 2.25
CA ILE A 151 8.37 7.55 3.37
C ILE A 151 8.72 6.65 4.56
N ALA A 152 8.90 5.36 4.33
CA ALA A 152 9.18 4.40 5.38
C ALA A 152 10.54 4.66 6.05
N ASP A 153 11.59 4.91 5.26
CA ASP A 153 12.92 5.20 5.78
C ASP A 153 12.94 6.48 6.61
N SER A 154 12.16 7.48 6.19
CA SER A 154 12.00 8.73 6.93
C SER A 154 11.25 8.52 8.24
N ALA A 155 10.15 7.75 8.22
CA ALA A 155 9.35 7.42 9.41
C ALA A 155 10.15 6.56 10.41
N TYR A 156 10.84 5.53 9.94
CA TYR A 156 11.69 4.67 10.76
C TYR A 156 12.78 5.49 11.47
N ARG A 157 13.49 6.35 10.73
CA ARG A 157 14.55 7.18 11.31
C ARG A 157 14.07 8.17 12.35
N TYR A 158 12.85 8.69 12.18
CA TYR A 158 12.24 9.59 13.14
C TYR A 158 11.97 8.91 14.48
N ARG A 159 11.48 7.66 14.45
CA ARG A 159 11.08 6.93 15.66
C ARG A 159 12.22 6.13 16.29
N GLN A 160 12.98 5.39 15.49
CA GLN A 160 13.85 4.30 15.94
C GLN A 160 15.36 4.56 15.68
N GLY A 161 15.71 5.64 14.97
CA GLY A 161 17.10 5.98 14.68
C GLY A 161 17.64 5.35 13.38
N ARG A 162 18.93 5.03 13.31
CA ARG A 162 19.54 4.57 12.03
C ARG A 162 19.07 3.15 11.69
N PRO A 163 18.71 2.87 10.41
CA PRO A 163 18.36 1.52 9.99
C PRO A 163 19.56 0.58 10.13
N LEU A 164 19.29 -0.67 10.51
CA LEU A 164 20.29 -1.73 10.54
C LEU A 164 20.54 -2.18 9.10
N LEU A 165 21.73 -1.88 8.57
CA LEU A 165 22.14 -2.41 7.27
C LEU A 165 22.40 -3.92 7.40
N LEU A 166 21.66 -4.73 6.64
CA LEU A 166 22.02 -6.13 6.44
C LEU A 166 23.44 -6.22 5.87
N SER A 167 24.24 -7.16 6.37
CA SER A 167 25.69 -7.18 6.11
C SER A 167 26.08 -7.48 4.66
N SER A 168 25.15 -7.96 3.82
CA SER A 168 25.40 -8.16 2.38
C SER A 168 24.22 -7.74 1.51
N VAL A 169 24.54 -7.03 0.41
CA VAL A 169 23.58 -6.64 -0.64
C VAL A 169 22.94 -7.87 -1.29
N SER A 170 23.69 -8.97 -1.44
CA SER A 170 23.18 -10.22 -2.01
C SER A 170 22.06 -10.85 -1.17
N ARG A 171 22.20 -10.85 0.16
CA ARG A 171 21.18 -11.38 1.07
C ARG A 171 19.92 -10.51 1.02
N LEU A 172 20.10 -9.21 0.92
CA LEU A 172 19.00 -8.25 0.79
C LEU A 172 18.21 -8.45 -0.52
N ILE A 173 18.91 -8.63 -1.65
CA ILE A 173 18.27 -8.92 -2.94
C ILE A 173 17.53 -10.27 -2.88
N ALA A 174 18.16 -11.31 -2.32
CA ALA A 174 17.53 -12.62 -2.19
C ALA A 174 16.26 -12.59 -1.32
N ASP A 175 16.31 -11.92 -0.17
CA ASP A 175 15.14 -11.74 0.71
C ASP A 175 14.03 -10.95 0.03
N THR A 176 14.38 -9.89 -0.72
CA THR A 176 13.42 -9.09 -1.47
C THR A 176 12.73 -9.92 -2.57
N LEU A 177 13.51 -10.65 -3.36
CA LEU A 177 12.97 -11.51 -4.42
C LEU A 177 12.08 -12.62 -3.85
N PHE A 178 12.50 -13.24 -2.75
CA PHE A 178 11.74 -14.27 -2.09
C PHE A 178 10.45 -13.71 -1.47
N SER A 179 10.50 -12.51 -0.88
CA SER A 179 9.32 -11.82 -0.36
C SER A 179 8.31 -11.52 -1.46
N VAL A 180 8.74 -10.95 -2.59
CA VAL A 180 7.86 -10.69 -3.75
C VAL A 180 7.20 -11.97 -4.26
N LEU A 181 7.96 -13.08 -4.35
CA LEU A 181 7.41 -14.37 -4.77
C LEU A 181 6.36 -14.88 -3.79
N VAL A 182 6.67 -14.90 -2.49
CA VAL A 182 5.73 -15.38 -1.46
C VAL A 182 4.47 -14.52 -1.41
N GLN A 183 4.61 -13.20 -1.47
CA GLN A 183 3.49 -12.26 -1.51
C GLN A 183 2.59 -12.48 -2.75
N ALA A 184 3.19 -12.68 -3.93
CA ALA A 184 2.45 -12.97 -5.16
C ALA A 184 1.71 -14.31 -5.08
N LEU A 185 2.35 -15.35 -4.56
CA LEU A 185 1.71 -16.65 -4.32
C LEU A 185 0.59 -16.55 -3.29
N PHE A 186 0.76 -15.74 -2.24
CA PHE A 186 -0.25 -15.53 -1.20
C PHE A 186 -1.47 -14.77 -1.71
N LEU A 187 -1.26 -13.77 -2.58
CA LEU A 187 -2.33 -13.11 -3.31
C LEU A 187 -3.10 -14.11 -4.18
N GLY A 188 -2.39 -14.96 -4.93
CA GLY A 188 -2.99 -16.02 -5.73
C GLY A 188 -3.78 -17.02 -4.89
N GLN A 189 -3.26 -17.41 -3.71
CA GLN A 189 -3.97 -18.24 -2.74
C GLN A 189 -5.27 -17.58 -2.28
N GLY A 190 -5.24 -16.29 -1.92
CA GLY A 190 -6.43 -15.53 -1.54
C GLY A 190 -7.49 -15.49 -2.63
N MET A 191 -7.09 -15.29 -3.89
CA MET A 191 -7.98 -15.33 -5.05
C MET A 191 -8.60 -16.72 -5.29
N LEU A 192 -7.85 -17.79 -5.03
CA LEU A 192 -8.36 -19.14 -5.17
C LEU A 192 -9.36 -19.49 -4.07
N VAL A 193 -9.06 -19.10 -2.83
CA VAL A 193 -9.93 -19.33 -1.67
C VAL A 193 -11.23 -18.52 -1.80
N SER A 194 -11.22 -17.38 -2.48
CA SER A 194 -12.44 -16.62 -2.78
C SER A 194 -13.40 -17.37 -3.73
N LYS A 195 -12.98 -18.47 -4.37
CA LYS A 195 -13.80 -19.30 -5.26
C LYS A 195 -14.41 -20.53 -4.56
N VAL A 196 -14.27 -20.64 -3.25
CA VAL A 196 -14.91 -21.69 -2.46
C VAL A 196 -16.43 -21.62 -2.65
N PRO A 197 -17.13 -22.75 -2.90
CA PRO A 197 -18.56 -22.78 -3.26
C PRO A 197 -19.52 -22.30 -2.16
N LEU A 198 -19.02 -21.92 -0.98
CA LEU A 198 -19.76 -21.25 0.08
C LEU A 198 -19.46 -19.75 0.02
N PRO A 199 -20.38 -18.90 -0.51
CA PRO A 199 -20.08 -17.50 -0.82
C PRO A 199 -19.54 -16.69 0.37
N LEU A 200 -20.23 -16.76 1.52
CA LEU A 200 -19.82 -16.03 2.73
C LEU A 200 -18.47 -16.50 3.26
N LEU A 201 -18.20 -17.81 3.23
CA LEU A 201 -16.93 -18.35 3.70
C LEU A 201 -15.78 -17.93 2.77
N GLY A 202 -15.99 -17.99 1.46
CA GLY A 202 -15.00 -17.55 0.47
C GLY A 202 -14.64 -16.08 0.62
N GLU A 203 -15.63 -15.21 0.83
CA GLU A 203 -15.42 -13.77 1.07
C GLU A 203 -14.66 -13.50 2.37
N ILE A 204 -15.06 -14.12 3.49
CA ILE A 204 -14.38 -13.96 4.78
C ILE A 204 -12.92 -14.43 4.68
N LEU A 205 -12.69 -15.59 4.07
CA LEU A 205 -11.33 -16.11 3.92
C LEU A 205 -10.49 -15.22 3.00
N ALA A 206 -11.05 -14.73 1.89
CA ALA A 206 -10.36 -13.79 1.01
C ALA A 206 -10.01 -12.48 1.75
N LEU A 207 -10.95 -11.96 2.56
CA LEU A 207 -10.71 -10.78 3.40
C LEU A 207 -9.57 -11.02 4.39
N VAL A 208 -9.57 -12.17 5.10
CA VAL A 208 -8.48 -12.53 6.01
C VAL A 208 -7.12 -12.56 5.29
N HIS A 209 -7.03 -13.16 4.11
CA HIS A 209 -5.80 -13.17 3.31
C HIS A 209 -5.37 -11.76 2.94
N MET A 210 -6.30 -10.92 2.48
CA MET A 210 -6.00 -9.54 2.10
C MET A 210 -5.55 -8.69 3.29
N CYS A 211 -6.17 -8.85 4.47
CA CYS A 211 -5.74 -8.15 5.68
C CYS A 211 -4.30 -8.52 6.06
N LEU A 212 -3.97 -9.81 6.10
CA LEU A 212 -2.63 -10.26 6.47
C LEU A 212 -1.58 -9.85 5.43
N LEU A 213 -1.92 -9.88 4.14
CA LEU A 213 -1.05 -9.43 3.05
C LEU A 213 -0.76 -7.93 3.15
N TYR A 214 -1.78 -7.09 3.38
CA TYR A 214 -1.61 -5.65 3.50
C TYR A 214 -0.89 -5.24 4.79
N ALA A 215 -1.11 -5.96 5.88
CA ALA A 215 -0.31 -5.81 7.08
C ALA A 215 1.16 -6.16 6.81
N LEU A 216 1.45 -7.27 6.12
CA LEU A 216 2.81 -7.62 5.71
C LEU A 216 3.44 -6.52 4.88
N TYR A 217 2.74 -6.00 3.86
CA TYR A 217 3.25 -4.93 3.01
C TYR A 217 3.64 -3.67 3.81
N ALA A 218 2.78 -3.25 4.74
CA ALA A 218 3.02 -2.03 5.52
C ALA A 218 4.16 -2.20 6.53
N PHE A 219 4.19 -3.33 7.25
CA PHE A 219 5.20 -3.59 8.28
C PHE A 219 6.55 -4.04 7.71
N GLU A 220 6.58 -4.60 6.50
CA GLU A 220 7.82 -5.04 5.86
C GLU A 220 8.85 -3.91 5.80
N TYR A 221 8.44 -2.68 5.49
CA TYR A 221 9.37 -1.55 5.47
C TYR A 221 10.03 -1.28 6.83
N LYS A 222 9.26 -1.38 7.94
CA LYS A 222 9.79 -1.25 9.29
C LYS A 222 10.74 -2.41 9.61
N TRP A 223 10.32 -3.64 9.34
CA TRP A 223 11.07 -4.83 9.69
C TRP A 223 12.33 -5.01 8.85
N PHE A 224 12.31 -4.54 7.60
CA PHE A 224 13.48 -4.46 6.76
C PHE A 224 14.54 -3.53 7.37
N ASN A 225 14.12 -2.35 7.86
CA ASN A 225 15.00 -1.43 8.59
C ASN A 225 15.49 -1.99 9.95
N MET A 226 14.78 -2.97 10.53
CA MET A 226 15.23 -3.74 11.69
C MET A 226 16.14 -4.95 11.32
N GLY A 227 16.38 -5.21 10.04
CA GLY A 227 17.15 -6.36 9.57
C GLY A 227 16.46 -7.71 9.75
N TRP A 228 15.13 -7.76 9.86
CA TRP A 228 14.39 -9.02 9.95
C TRP A 228 14.31 -9.68 8.58
N GLU A 229 14.54 -10.98 8.48
CA GLU A 229 14.32 -11.77 7.26
C GLU A 229 12.86 -12.15 7.09
N LEU A 230 12.46 -12.50 5.86
CA LEU A 230 11.09 -12.85 5.52
C LEU A 230 10.50 -13.92 6.45
N HIS A 231 11.22 -15.01 6.71
CA HIS A 231 10.73 -16.09 7.59
C HIS A 231 10.33 -15.58 8.98
N LYS A 232 11.10 -14.65 9.54
CA LYS A 232 10.78 -14.01 10.82
C LYS A 232 9.54 -13.13 10.71
N ARG A 233 9.41 -12.34 9.64
CA ARG A 233 8.24 -11.47 9.38
C ARG A 233 6.96 -12.30 9.29
N LEU A 234 6.97 -13.38 8.49
CA LEU A 234 5.82 -14.27 8.31
C LEU A 234 5.43 -14.98 9.62
N THR A 235 6.42 -15.59 10.31
CA THR A 235 6.18 -16.27 11.60
C THR A 235 5.57 -15.30 12.63
N PHE A 236 6.04 -14.05 12.65
CA PHE A 236 5.53 -13.03 13.56
C PHE A 236 4.09 -12.63 13.24
N ILE A 237 3.72 -12.55 11.95
CA ILE A 237 2.33 -12.31 11.54
C ILE A 237 1.43 -13.50 11.91
N GLU A 238 1.84 -14.72 11.57
CA GLU A 238 1.03 -15.92 11.86
C GLU A 238 0.81 -16.14 13.35
N GLY A 239 1.81 -15.80 14.18
CA GLY A 239 1.73 -15.93 15.64
C GLY A 239 0.95 -14.80 16.32
N ASN A 240 0.75 -13.66 15.66
CA ASN A 240 0.01 -12.52 16.21
C ASN A 240 -1.08 -12.04 15.24
N TRP A 241 -1.69 -13.00 14.53
CA TRP A 241 -2.64 -12.74 13.46
C TRP A 241 -3.83 -11.87 13.87
N PRO A 242 -4.38 -11.88 15.12
CA PRO A 242 -5.52 -11.03 15.45
C PRO A 242 -5.20 -9.54 15.28
N TYR A 243 -4.01 -9.12 15.72
CA TYR A 243 -3.56 -7.74 15.57
C TYR A 243 -3.43 -7.36 14.09
N PHE A 244 -2.76 -8.21 13.29
CA PHE A 244 -2.52 -7.92 11.88
C PHE A 244 -3.79 -8.00 11.02
N LEU A 245 -4.74 -8.87 11.40
CA LEU A 245 -6.07 -8.90 10.82
C LEU A 245 -6.76 -7.56 11.00
N GLY A 246 -6.78 -7.04 12.23
CA GLY A 246 -7.33 -5.73 12.54
C GLY A 246 -6.62 -4.59 11.82
N PHE A 247 -5.28 -4.60 11.78
CA PHE A 247 -4.48 -3.56 11.14
C PHE A 247 -4.70 -3.49 9.63
N GLY A 248 -4.74 -4.63 8.94
CA GLY A 248 -4.95 -4.67 7.49
C GLY A 248 -6.40 -4.44 7.05
N MET A 249 -7.37 -4.64 7.95
CA MET A 249 -8.80 -4.63 7.64
C MET A 249 -9.28 -3.38 6.92
N PRO A 250 -8.97 -2.14 7.35
CA PRO A 250 -9.54 -0.97 6.70
C PRO A 250 -9.07 -0.85 5.25
N LEU A 251 -7.79 -1.11 4.98
CA LEU A 251 -7.27 -1.10 3.62
C LEU A 251 -7.89 -2.23 2.78
N ALA A 252 -7.98 -3.43 3.34
CA ALA A 252 -8.56 -4.59 2.66
C ALA A 252 -10.02 -4.31 2.24
N VAL A 253 -10.85 -3.83 3.16
CA VAL A 253 -12.26 -3.48 2.87
C VAL A 253 -12.34 -2.38 1.83
N LEU A 254 -11.61 -1.26 2.00
CA LEU A 254 -11.67 -0.13 1.07
C LEU A 254 -11.22 -0.49 -0.35
N THR A 255 -10.27 -1.41 -0.51
CA THR A 255 -9.83 -1.91 -1.81
C THR A 255 -10.80 -2.93 -2.44
N GLN A 256 -11.71 -3.52 -1.67
CA GLN A 256 -12.73 -4.45 -2.18
C GLN A 256 -14.03 -3.76 -2.60
N LEU A 257 -14.28 -2.52 -2.17
CA LEU A 257 -15.47 -1.76 -2.57
C LEU A 257 -15.56 -1.49 -4.09
N PRO A 258 -14.47 -1.12 -4.79
CA PRO A 258 -14.52 -0.89 -6.22
C PRO A 258 -14.61 -2.21 -7.00
N SER A 259 -15.48 -2.26 -8.00
CA SER A 259 -15.60 -3.40 -8.92
C SER A 259 -14.42 -3.53 -9.89
N SER A 260 -13.68 -2.44 -10.11
CA SER A 260 -12.53 -2.40 -11.01
C SER A 260 -11.22 -2.59 -10.26
N TYR A 261 -10.41 -3.56 -10.69
CA TYR A 261 -9.05 -3.77 -10.17
C TYR A 261 -8.15 -2.53 -10.30
N VAL A 262 -8.37 -1.75 -11.35
CA VAL A 262 -7.64 -0.50 -11.58
C VAL A 262 -7.99 0.50 -10.46
N THR A 263 -9.28 0.70 -10.21
CA THR A 263 -9.75 1.60 -9.14
C THR A 263 -9.34 1.10 -7.75
N SER A 264 -9.42 -0.20 -7.50
CA SER A 264 -8.92 -0.84 -6.29
C SER A 264 -7.43 -0.55 -6.07
N GLY A 265 -6.61 -0.65 -7.12
CA GLY A 265 -5.19 -0.29 -7.07
C GLY A 265 -4.92 1.19 -6.82
N CYS A 266 -5.81 2.09 -7.25
CA CYS A 266 -5.72 3.52 -6.92
C CYS A 266 -6.04 3.78 -5.45
N VAL A 267 -7.12 3.19 -4.94
CA VAL A 267 -7.48 3.26 -3.52
C VAL A 267 -6.31 2.75 -2.66
N PHE A 268 -5.75 1.61 -3.04
CA PHE A 268 -4.55 1.08 -2.40
C PHE A 268 -3.41 2.11 -2.42
N SER A 269 -3.06 2.65 -3.59
CA SER A 269 -1.93 3.57 -3.74
C SER A 269 -2.09 4.87 -2.95
N ILE A 270 -3.32 5.39 -2.84
CA ILE A 270 -3.63 6.60 -2.06
C ILE A 270 -3.47 6.34 -0.56
N LEU A 271 -3.99 5.21 -0.07
CA LEU A 271 -4.07 4.94 1.36
C LEU A 271 -2.77 4.31 1.90
N PHE A 272 -2.08 3.50 1.10
CA PHE A 272 -0.96 2.70 1.55
C PHE A 272 0.21 3.49 2.19
N PRO A 273 0.60 4.70 1.73
CA PRO A 273 1.52 5.57 2.47
C PRO A 273 1.18 5.77 3.94
N LEU A 274 -0.10 5.95 4.24
CA LEU A 274 -0.58 6.15 5.61
C LEU A 274 -0.37 4.89 6.43
N PHE A 275 -0.62 3.71 5.84
CA PHE A 275 -0.39 2.42 6.48
C PHE A 275 1.10 2.14 6.73
N ILE A 276 2.00 2.59 5.85
CA ILE A 276 3.45 2.50 6.08
C ILE A 276 3.86 3.34 7.30
N ILE A 277 3.34 4.57 7.41
CA ILE A 277 3.61 5.43 8.58
C ILE A 277 3.01 4.79 9.84
N SER A 278 1.75 4.34 9.78
CA SER A 278 1.09 3.61 10.86
C SER A 278 1.90 2.39 11.32
N GLY A 279 2.39 1.57 10.40
CA GLY A 279 3.19 0.37 10.70
C GLY A 279 4.53 0.72 11.37
N ASN A 280 5.16 1.82 10.93
CA ASN A 280 6.38 2.34 11.55
C ASN A 280 6.15 2.81 12.99
N GLU A 281 5.01 3.44 13.27
CA GLU A 281 4.62 3.94 14.61
C GLU A 281 4.00 2.88 15.52
N ALA A 282 3.39 1.85 14.94
CA ALA A 282 2.67 0.82 15.67
C ALA A 282 3.57 -0.05 16.57
N GLU A 283 2.97 -0.57 17.64
CA GLU A 283 3.53 -1.61 18.50
C GLU A 283 2.53 -2.78 18.52
N PRO A 284 2.77 -3.84 17.71
CA PRO A 284 1.85 -4.96 17.61
C PRO A 284 1.58 -5.61 18.97
N VAL A 285 0.31 -5.87 19.26
CA VAL A 285 -0.10 -6.65 20.44
C VAL A 285 0.30 -8.10 20.22
N THR A 286 1.08 -8.66 21.15
CA THR A 286 1.57 -10.04 21.08
C THR A 286 0.95 -10.92 22.15
N GLY A 287 0.86 -12.24 21.89
CA GLY A 287 0.39 -13.21 22.88
C GLY A 287 -1.11 -13.15 23.17
N ALA A 288 -1.91 -12.61 22.24
CA ALA A 288 -3.36 -12.55 22.35
C ALA A 288 -4.07 -13.87 22.01
N CYS A 289 -3.39 -14.77 21.30
CA CYS A 289 -3.88 -16.08 20.90
C CYS A 289 -2.70 -17.06 20.81
N ASP A 290 -2.85 -18.24 21.41
CA ASP A 290 -1.84 -19.30 21.36
C ASP A 290 -1.86 -20.06 20.01
N ILE A 291 -2.94 -19.94 19.24
CA ILE A 291 -3.11 -20.59 17.94
C ILE A 291 -2.43 -19.78 16.83
N GLN A 292 -1.44 -20.39 16.20
CA GLN A 292 -0.76 -19.84 15.04
C GLN A 292 -1.55 -20.09 13.75
N LEU A 293 -1.90 -19.02 13.03
CA LEU A 293 -2.64 -19.09 11.78
C LEU A 293 -1.69 -19.29 10.59
N LYS A 294 -1.35 -20.54 10.29
CA LYS A 294 -0.32 -20.95 9.30
C LYS A 294 -0.69 -20.76 7.82
N LEU A 295 -1.29 -19.62 7.47
CA LEU A 295 -1.77 -19.35 6.11
C LEU A 295 -0.64 -19.13 5.09
N PHE A 296 0.56 -18.74 5.51
CA PHE A 296 1.71 -18.58 4.59
C PHE A 296 2.45 -19.89 4.34
N SER A 297 2.22 -20.93 5.14
CA SER A 297 2.92 -22.22 5.01
C SER A 297 2.79 -22.86 3.61
N PRO A 298 1.60 -22.91 2.96
CA PRO A 298 1.48 -23.47 1.61
C PRO A 298 2.31 -22.71 0.57
N VAL A 299 2.28 -21.37 0.62
CA VAL A 299 3.01 -20.54 -0.35
C VAL A 299 4.52 -20.57 -0.12
N ILE A 300 4.97 -20.70 1.13
CA ILE A 300 6.39 -20.92 1.44
C ILE A 300 6.86 -22.25 0.86
N ALA A 301 6.07 -23.32 0.99
CA ALA A 301 6.42 -24.63 0.42
C ALA A 301 6.54 -24.58 -1.11
N ILE A 302 5.62 -23.89 -1.78
CA ILE A 302 5.67 -23.66 -3.23
C ILE A 302 6.89 -22.82 -3.61
N ALA A 303 7.12 -21.70 -2.92
CA ALA A 303 8.25 -20.80 -3.18
C ALA A 303 9.59 -21.52 -3.04
N ASN A 304 9.79 -22.27 -1.95
CA ASN A 304 10.99 -23.08 -1.72
C ASN A 304 11.19 -24.12 -2.84
N THR A 305 10.11 -24.77 -3.29
CA THR A 305 10.17 -25.75 -4.38
C THR A 305 10.58 -25.10 -5.70
N LEU A 306 10.04 -23.91 -6.03
CA LEU A 306 10.39 -23.16 -7.23
C LEU A 306 11.85 -22.68 -7.20
N PHE A 307 12.29 -22.16 -6.07
CA PHE A 307 13.65 -21.65 -5.89
C PHE A 307 14.68 -22.78 -6.01
N ASN A 308 14.44 -23.92 -5.34
CA ASN A 308 15.30 -25.10 -5.41
C ASN A 308 15.36 -25.70 -6.83
N LYS A 309 14.24 -25.72 -7.55
CA LYS A 309 14.22 -26.20 -8.95
C LYS A 309 14.96 -25.28 -9.91
N THR A 310 14.87 -23.96 -9.71
CA THR A 310 15.49 -22.96 -10.60
C THR A 310 17.00 -22.88 -10.39
N ILE A 311 17.45 -22.82 -9.12
CA ILE A 311 18.88 -22.73 -8.78
C ILE A 311 19.57 -24.11 -8.89
N GLY A 312 18.91 -25.19 -8.49
CA GLY A 312 19.46 -26.54 -8.59
C GLY A 312 19.73 -26.99 -10.04
N ARG A 313 19.06 -26.40 -11.03
CA ARG A 313 19.34 -26.60 -12.46
C ARG A 313 20.52 -25.76 -12.97
N ALA A 314 20.78 -24.60 -12.37
CA ALA A 314 21.91 -23.73 -12.76
C ALA A 314 23.26 -24.33 -12.35
N ASN A 315 23.34 -25.04 -11.22
CA ASN A 315 24.56 -25.74 -10.77
C ASN A 315 24.83 -27.09 -11.47
N ARG A 316 23.98 -27.51 -12.41
CA ARG A 316 24.14 -28.77 -13.17
C ARG A 316 24.46 -28.55 -14.66
N ARG A 317 24.74 -27.30 -15.05
CA ARG A 317 25.25 -26.92 -16.37
C ARG A 317 26.65 -26.37 -16.21
#